data_AF-A0A316G0H3-F1
#
_entry.id   AF-A0A316G0H3-F1
#
_cell.length_a   1.000
_cell.length_b   1.000
_cell.length_c   1.000
_cell.angle_alpha   90.00
_cell.angle_beta   90.00
_cell.angle_gamma   90.00
#
_symmetry.space_group_name_H-M   'P 1'
#
loop_
_entity.id
_entity.type
_entity.pdbx_description
1 polymer ?
#
loop_
_entity_poly.entity_id
_entity_poly.type
_entity_poly.pdbx_seq_one_letter_code
_entity_poly.pdbx_strand_id
1 'polypeptide(L)'
;MAGYHYKLEIVPSEGEIHHGENYWISQQPQPEMLNEFRKILPNDSTWGETEEFRSETNHSVLNIWWEDDKVWSVFVEYAPVDEGKDVFLDEILSICEKFKYVLYSHRSKKRVQPNKKELWEDFKLGHPFSIYKDRLNEFH
;
A
#
# COMPACT_ATOMS: atom_id res chain seq x y z
N MET A 1 -19.16 -0.09 6.82
CA MET A 1 -18.25 -0.11 7.99
C MET A 1 -16.90 0.38 7.50
N ALA A 2 -16.33 1.43 8.09
CA ALA A 2 -15.03 1.96 7.67
C ALA A 2 -13.94 0.93 8.02
N GLY A 3 -13.31 0.34 6.99
CA GLY A 3 -12.36 -0.76 7.12
C GLY A 3 -11.03 -0.31 7.73
N TYR A 4 -10.45 -1.19 8.53
CA TYR A 4 -9.21 -1.02 9.30
C TYR A 4 -7.97 -1.13 8.43
N HIS A 5 -7.87 -0.26 7.43
CA HIS A 5 -6.80 -0.36 6.46
C HIS A 5 -5.60 0.48 6.89
N TYR A 6 -4.47 -0.20 7.07
CA TYR A 6 -3.18 0.45 7.12
C TYR A 6 -2.90 1.03 5.73
N LYS A 7 -3.03 2.37 5.65
CA LYS A 7 -2.85 3.12 4.41
C LYS A 7 -1.38 3.38 4.17
N LEU A 8 -0.88 2.76 3.11
CA LEU A 8 0.46 2.85 2.61
C LEU A 8 0.45 3.48 1.22
N GLU A 9 1.52 4.17 0.88
CA GLU A 9 1.76 4.66 -0.47
C GLU A 9 3.11 4.14 -0.95
N ILE A 10 3.17 3.65 -2.17
CA ILE A 10 4.43 3.19 -2.76
C ILE A 10 5.14 4.40 -3.35
N VAL A 11 6.42 4.58 -3.02
CA VAL A 11 7.20 5.75 -3.42
C VAL A 11 8.64 5.36 -3.79
N PRO A 12 9.36 6.16 -4.60
CA PRO A 12 10.80 6.03 -4.80
C PRO A 12 11.59 5.97 -3.48
N SER A 13 12.60 5.08 -3.43
CA SER A 13 13.49 4.96 -2.26
C SER A 13 14.35 6.21 -2.03
N GLU A 14 14.70 6.90 -3.11
CA GLU A 14 15.49 8.13 -3.14
C GLU A 14 14.61 9.34 -3.48
N GLY A 15 15.11 10.56 -3.20
CA GLY A 15 14.38 11.81 -3.43
C GLY A 15 13.71 12.39 -2.17
N GLU A 16 13.44 13.70 -2.19
CA GLU A 16 12.78 14.40 -1.09
C GLU A 16 11.27 14.07 -1.05
N ILE A 17 10.75 13.91 0.17
CA ILE A 17 9.32 13.74 0.42
C ILE A 17 8.76 15.12 0.74
N HIS A 18 8.14 15.76 -0.25
CA HIS A 18 7.38 16.97 -0.01
C HIS A 18 5.94 16.59 0.34
N HIS A 19 5.52 16.95 1.55
CA HIS A 19 4.17 16.71 2.04
C HIS A 19 3.16 17.41 1.12
N GLY A 20 2.27 16.64 0.50
CA GLY A 20 1.21 17.17 -0.37
C GLY A 20 1.60 17.33 -1.83
N GLU A 21 2.82 16.94 -2.21
CA GLU A 21 3.23 16.86 -3.61
C GLU A 21 3.20 15.40 -4.09
N ASN A 22 2.85 15.20 -5.36
CA ASN A 22 2.88 13.89 -5.99
C ASN A 22 4.34 13.44 -6.16
N TYR A 23 4.70 12.33 -5.48
CA TYR A 23 6.05 11.74 -5.52
C TYR A 23 6.52 11.38 -6.92
N TRP A 24 5.58 11.13 -7.82
CA TRP A 24 5.82 10.74 -9.18
C TRP A 24 5.97 11.94 -10.14
N ILE A 25 5.81 13.19 -9.68
CA ILE A 25 6.09 14.39 -10.49
C ILE A 25 7.53 14.39 -10.98
N SER A 26 8.47 14.03 -10.11
CA SER A 26 9.91 14.05 -10.41
C SER A 26 10.38 12.81 -11.17
N GLN A 27 9.75 11.66 -10.93
CA GLN A 27 10.09 10.39 -11.54
C GLN A 27 8.84 9.52 -11.66
N GLN A 28 8.46 9.10 -12.86
CA GLN A 28 7.33 8.20 -13.06
C GLN A 28 7.69 6.74 -12.67
N PRO A 29 6.71 5.95 -12.21
CA PRO A 29 6.94 4.54 -11.90
C PRO A 29 7.29 3.75 -13.18
N GLN A 30 8.08 2.70 -13.03
CA GLN A 30 8.40 1.82 -14.16
C GLN A 30 7.13 1.10 -14.62
N PRO A 31 6.81 1.07 -15.93
CA PRO A 31 5.63 0.38 -16.45
C PRO A 31 5.56 -1.10 -16.04
N GLU A 32 6.73 -1.76 -15.96
CA GLU A 32 6.86 -3.15 -15.53
C GLU A 32 6.37 -3.35 -14.10
N MET A 33 6.66 -2.40 -13.20
CA MET A 33 6.20 -2.46 -11.82
C MET A 33 4.67 -2.33 -11.74
N LEU A 34 4.08 -1.39 -12.48
CA LEU A 34 2.63 -1.22 -12.51
C LEU A 34 1.94 -2.50 -13.02
N ASN A 35 2.52 -3.13 -14.04
CA ASN A 35 2.01 -4.40 -14.56
C ASN A 35 2.09 -5.55 -13.55
N GLU A 36 3.05 -5.55 -12.62
CA GLU A 36 3.07 -6.54 -11.54
C GLU A 36 1.98 -6.23 -10.50
N PHE A 37 1.78 -4.95 -10.12
CA PHE A 37 0.72 -4.57 -9.18
C PHE A 37 -0.68 -4.92 -9.68
N ARG A 38 -0.95 -4.72 -10.97
CA ARG A 38 -2.24 -5.08 -11.61
C ARG A 38 -2.59 -6.56 -11.52
N LYS A 39 -1.62 -7.45 -11.27
CA LYS A 39 -1.83 -8.91 -11.23
C LYS A 39 -2.06 -9.45 -9.81
N ILE A 40 -1.84 -8.64 -8.78
CA ILE A 40 -1.86 -9.10 -7.39
C ILE A 40 -3.29 -9.43 -6.95
N LEU A 41 -4.22 -8.52 -7.20
CA LEU A 41 -5.59 -8.63 -6.73
C LEU A 41 -6.52 -8.98 -7.89
N PRO A 42 -7.44 -9.94 -7.69
CA PRO A 42 -8.20 -10.55 -8.78
C PRO A 42 -9.32 -9.66 -9.33
N ASN A 43 -9.86 -8.75 -8.51
CA ASN A 43 -10.96 -7.87 -8.91
C ASN A 43 -10.40 -6.53 -9.33
N ASP A 44 -10.52 -6.18 -10.61
CA ASP A 44 -10.16 -4.89 -11.17
C ASP A 44 -11.39 -4.04 -11.44
N SER A 45 -11.27 -2.73 -11.22
CA SER A 45 -12.29 -1.76 -11.55
C SER A 45 -11.60 -0.45 -11.89
N THR A 46 -11.98 0.15 -13.02
CA THR A 46 -11.46 1.46 -13.43
C THR A 46 -12.59 2.47 -13.44
N TRP A 47 -12.40 3.59 -12.77
CA TRP A 47 -13.36 4.70 -12.76
C TRP A 47 -12.61 6.02 -12.94
N GLY A 48 -12.91 6.70 -14.07
CA GLY A 48 -12.19 7.91 -14.45
C GLY A 48 -10.69 7.65 -14.55
N GLU A 49 -9.93 8.36 -13.73
CA GLU A 49 -8.46 8.28 -13.71
C GLU A 49 -7.92 7.32 -12.63
N THR A 50 -8.77 6.52 -11.98
CA THR A 50 -8.34 5.57 -10.94
C THR A 50 -8.53 4.13 -11.38
N GLU A 51 -7.47 3.34 -11.31
CA GLU A 51 -7.52 1.88 -11.32
C GLU A 51 -7.57 1.39 -9.87
N GLU A 52 -8.57 0.61 -9.52
CA GLU A 52 -8.78 0.01 -8.20
C GLU A 52 -8.75 -1.51 -8.32
N PHE A 53 -7.97 -2.16 -7.45
CA PHE A 53 -7.91 -3.61 -7.35
C PHE A 53 -8.26 -4.06 -5.93
N ARG A 54 -9.11 -5.08 -5.79
CA ARG A 54 -9.64 -5.51 -4.48
C ARG A 54 -9.41 -6.99 -4.19
N SER A 55 -9.02 -7.27 -2.94
CA SER A 55 -9.01 -8.61 -2.37
C SER A 55 -10.42 -9.14 -2.14
N GLU A 56 -10.63 -10.43 -2.38
CA GLU A 56 -11.89 -11.12 -2.10
C GLU A 56 -12.07 -11.46 -0.62
N THR A 57 -10.97 -11.57 0.14
CA THR A 57 -10.98 -12.20 1.46
C THR A 57 -10.82 -11.20 2.60
N ASN A 58 -9.86 -10.28 2.49
CA ASN A 58 -9.47 -9.39 3.59
C ASN A 58 -9.74 -7.90 3.31
N HIS A 59 -10.55 -7.60 2.29
CA HIS A 59 -10.93 -6.25 1.87
C HIS A 59 -9.78 -5.30 1.55
N SER A 60 -8.55 -5.81 1.38
CA SER A 60 -7.42 -4.99 0.95
C SER A 60 -7.66 -4.40 -0.44
N VAL A 61 -7.19 -3.18 -0.65
CA VAL A 61 -7.37 -2.41 -1.89
C VAL A 61 -6.02 -1.86 -2.35
N LEU A 62 -5.74 -1.98 -3.64
CA LEU A 62 -4.65 -1.28 -4.31
C LEU A 62 -5.26 -0.27 -5.28
N ASN A 63 -4.82 0.98 -5.22
CA ASN A 63 -5.26 2.03 -6.14
C ASN A 63 -4.07 2.62 -6.89
N ILE A 64 -4.22 2.77 -8.20
CA ILE A 64 -3.32 3.54 -9.06
C ILE A 64 -4.12 4.73 -9.58
N TRP A 65 -3.78 5.92 -9.14
CA TRP A 65 -4.43 7.15 -9.60
C TRP A 65 -3.55 7.82 -10.65
N TRP A 66 -4.17 8.21 -11.76
CA TRP A 66 -3.59 8.91 -12.90
C TRP A 66 -4.08 10.36 -12.97
N GLU A 67 -3.30 11.23 -13.59
CA GLU A 67 -3.69 12.59 -14.00
C GLU A 67 -2.86 12.95 -15.23
N ASP A 68 -3.50 13.41 -16.31
CA ASP A 68 -2.84 13.77 -17.58
C ASP A 68 -1.83 12.70 -18.09
N ASP A 69 -2.28 11.44 -18.17
CA ASP A 69 -1.49 10.28 -18.59
C ASP A 69 -0.25 9.96 -17.73
N LYS A 70 -0.17 10.51 -16.51
CA LYS A 70 0.89 10.26 -15.55
C LYS A 70 0.34 9.65 -14.28
N VAL A 71 1.12 8.79 -13.64
CA VAL A 71 0.77 8.31 -12.30
C VAL A 71 0.88 9.46 -11.33
N TRP A 72 -0.19 9.67 -10.58
CA TRP A 72 -0.29 10.61 -9.48
C TRP A 72 -0.01 9.95 -8.12
N SER A 73 -0.47 8.72 -7.92
CA SER A 73 -0.20 7.99 -6.69
C SER A 73 -0.46 6.49 -6.84
N VAL A 74 0.20 5.70 -5.99
CA VAL A 74 -0.03 4.26 -5.87
C VAL A 74 -0.27 3.94 -4.40
N PHE A 75 -1.53 3.70 -4.03
CA PHE A 75 -1.94 3.45 -2.66
C PHE A 75 -2.24 1.98 -2.40
N VAL A 76 -1.91 1.54 -1.20
CA VAL A 76 -2.30 0.24 -0.67
C VAL A 76 -3.03 0.47 0.65
N GLU A 77 -4.26 0.00 0.70
CA GLU A 77 -5.06 -0.09 1.90
C GLU A 77 -5.16 -1.54 2.30
N TYR A 78 -4.46 -1.91 3.37
CA TYR A 78 -4.26 -3.30 3.73
C TYR A 78 -4.67 -3.54 5.19
N ALA A 79 -5.35 -4.66 5.46
CA ALA A 79 -5.70 -5.07 6.82
C ALA A 79 -4.57 -5.93 7.43
N PRO A 80 -3.85 -5.45 8.47
CA PRO A 80 -2.70 -6.16 8.99
C PRO A 80 -3.01 -7.48 9.71
N VAL A 81 -2.26 -8.55 9.40
CA VAL A 81 -2.43 -9.88 9.99
C VAL A 81 -1.24 -10.23 10.90
N ASP A 82 -1.50 -10.51 12.19
CA ASP A 82 -0.46 -10.82 13.19
C ASP A 82 0.14 -12.23 12.98
N GLU A 83 -0.71 -13.21 12.66
CA GLU A 83 -0.31 -14.61 12.46
C GLU A 83 -0.92 -15.18 11.16
N GLY A 84 -0.08 -15.78 10.30
CA GLY A 84 -0.51 -16.41 9.05
C GLY A 84 0.29 -16.00 7.81
N LYS A 85 -0.03 -16.64 6.68
CA LYS A 85 0.51 -16.28 5.35
C LYS A 85 -0.21 -15.04 4.86
N ASP A 86 0.54 -13.97 4.63
CA ASP A 86 0.01 -12.71 4.13
C ASP A 86 0.46 -12.51 2.70
N VAL A 87 -0.13 -13.29 1.81
CA VAL A 87 0.30 -13.39 0.40
C VAL A 87 0.25 -12.02 -0.27
N PHE A 88 -0.79 -11.22 0.03
CA PHE A 88 -0.94 -9.88 -0.53
C PHE A 88 0.21 -8.96 -0.12
N LEU A 89 0.47 -8.82 1.19
CA LEU A 89 1.55 -7.97 1.64
C LEU A 89 2.89 -8.49 1.12
N ASP A 90 3.13 -9.79 1.19
CA ASP A 90 4.39 -10.41 0.73
C ASP A 90 4.66 -10.12 -0.76
N GLU A 91 3.64 -10.13 -1.62
CA GLU A 91 3.75 -9.75 -3.03
C GLU A 91 4.06 -8.25 -3.22
N ILE A 92 3.39 -7.36 -2.47
CA ILE A 92 3.69 -5.93 -2.48
C ILE A 92 5.14 -5.67 -2.07
N LEU A 93 5.62 -6.31 -1.00
CA LEU A 93 6.99 -6.16 -0.52
C LEU A 93 7.99 -6.68 -1.54
N SER A 94 7.72 -7.82 -2.16
CA SER A 94 8.59 -8.40 -3.19
C SER A 94 8.74 -7.49 -4.41
N ILE A 95 7.66 -6.86 -4.87
CA ILE A 95 7.71 -5.89 -5.98
C ILE A 95 8.50 -4.64 -5.55
N CYS A 96 8.24 -4.12 -4.35
CA CYS A 96 8.98 -2.96 -3.86
C CYS A 96 10.49 -3.24 -3.79
N GLU A 97 10.90 -4.41 -3.28
CA GLU A 97 12.30 -4.81 -3.23
C GLU A 97 12.91 -4.97 -4.63
N LYS A 98 12.22 -5.66 -5.55
CA LYS A 98 12.65 -5.89 -6.94
C LYS A 98 12.92 -4.59 -7.68
N PHE A 99 12.08 -3.57 -7.49
CA PHE A 99 12.16 -2.30 -8.21
C PHE A 99 12.76 -1.14 -7.39
N LYS A 100 13.27 -1.43 -6.18
CA LYS A 100 13.89 -0.45 -5.26
C LYS A 100 12.93 0.69 -4.85
N TYR A 101 11.69 0.36 -4.57
CA TYR A 101 10.70 1.25 -3.97
C TYR A 101 10.59 1.02 -2.46
N VAL A 102 10.06 2.01 -1.75
CA VAL A 102 9.76 1.92 -0.31
C VAL A 102 8.29 2.27 -0.08
N LEU A 103 7.82 2.00 1.13
CA LEU A 103 6.45 2.32 1.53
C LEU A 103 6.46 3.58 2.39
N TYR A 104 5.57 4.50 2.10
CA TYR A 104 5.30 5.66 2.93
C TYR A 104 4.06 5.39 3.78
N SER A 105 4.24 5.40 5.10
CA SER A 105 3.14 5.25 6.04
C SER A 105 2.44 6.59 6.21
N HIS A 106 1.18 6.66 5.77
CA HIS A 106 0.33 7.84 6.00
C HIS A 106 0.02 8.07 7.47
N ARG A 107 0.30 7.08 8.32
CA ARG A 107 0.11 7.12 9.77
C ARG A 107 1.29 7.74 10.48
N SER A 108 2.49 7.19 10.30
CA SER A 108 3.70 7.71 10.97
C SER A 108 4.37 8.84 10.22
N LYS A 109 3.95 9.11 8.97
CA LYS A 109 4.53 10.09 8.04
C LYS A 109 6.00 9.80 7.73
N LYS A 110 6.36 8.52 7.67
CA LYS A 110 7.74 8.06 7.43
C LYS A 110 7.81 7.06 6.28
N ARG A 111 8.98 6.99 5.65
CA ARG A 111 9.40 5.84 4.85
C ARG A 111 9.62 4.66 5.77
N VAL A 112 9.06 3.53 5.39
CA VAL A 112 9.24 2.22 6.01
C VAL A 112 9.83 1.33 4.92
N GLN A 113 10.87 0.56 5.25
CA GLN A 113 11.43 -0.38 4.30
C GLN A 113 10.37 -1.45 3.96
N PRO A 114 10.45 -2.11 2.80
CA PRO A 114 9.55 -3.21 2.45
C PRO A 114 9.85 -4.43 3.33
N ASN A 115 9.48 -4.33 4.60
CA ASN A 115 9.74 -5.32 5.64
C ASN A 115 8.48 -5.46 6.50
N LYS A 116 7.93 -6.68 6.54
CA LYS A 116 6.69 -6.99 7.27
C LYS A 116 6.79 -6.64 8.76
N LYS A 117 7.95 -6.88 9.39
CA LYS A 117 8.15 -6.58 10.82
C LYS A 117 8.12 -5.07 11.07
N GLU A 118 8.83 -4.28 10.27
CA GLU A 118 8.84 -2.82 10.41
C GLU A 118 7.44 -2.22 10.17
N LEU A 119 6.72 -2.72 9.16
CA LEU A 119 5.35 -2.29 8.89
C LEU A 119 4.38 -2.66 10.02
N TRP A 120 4.55 -3.83 10.62
CA TRP A 120 3.76 -4.26 11.78
C TRP A 120 4.05 -3.40 13.02
N GLU A 121 5.32 -3.07 13.26
CA GLU A 121 5.72 -2.15 14.33
C GLU A 121 5.16 -0.74 14.09
N ASP A 122 5.24 -0.20 12.87
CA ASP A 122 4.64 1.08 12.51
C ASP A 122 3.11 1.08 12.68
N PHE A 123 2.46 0.00 12.24
CA PHE A 123 1.04 -0.19 12.44
C PHE A 123 0.67 -0.20 13.93
N LYS A 124 1.42 -0.88 14.79
CA LYS A 124 1.16 -0.91 16.25
C LYS A 124 1.26 0.46 16.92
N LEU A 125 2.07 1.37 16.39
CA LEU A 125 2.34 2.68 16.99
C LEU A 125 1.19 3.69 16.91
N GLY A 126 0.03 3.36 16.34
CA GLY A 126 -1.03 4.36 16.26
C GLY A 126 -2.45 3.88 16.54
N HIS A 127 -3.35 4.86 16.48
CA HIS A 127 -4.68 4.85 17.08
C HIS A 127 -5.62 3.70 16.65
N PRO A 128 -5.63 3.25 15.37
CA PRO A 128 -6.37 2.04 15.00
C PRO A 128 -6.02 0.75 15.77
N PHE A 129 -4.76 0.55 16.15
CA PHE A 129 -4.37 -0.66 16.89
C PHE A 129 -4.91 -0.61 18.33
N SER A 130 -4.87 0.55 18.99
CA SER A 130 -5.31 0.69 20.38
C SER A 130 -6.81 0.47 20.57
N ILE A 131 -7.63 0.72 19.55
CA ILE A 131 -9.09 0.53 19.63
C ILE A 131 -9.48 -0.94 19.41
N TYR A 132 -8.69 -1.73 18.67
CA TYR A 132 -9.12 -3.05 18.18
C TYR A 132 -8.14 -4.20 18.42
N LYS A 133 -7.14 -4.01 19.29
CA LYS A 133 -6.17 -5.05 19.68
C LYS A 133 -6.80 -6.40 20.05
N ASP A 134 -8.05 -6.40 20.53
CA ASP A 134 -8.79 -7.59 20.99
C ASP A 134 -9.70 -8.21 19.89
N ARG A 135 -9.71 -7.65 18.66
CA ARG A 135 -10.59 -8.06 17.54
C ARG A 135 -9.83 -8.37 16.24
N LEU A 136 -8.50 -8.45 16.29
CA LEU A 136 -7.67 -8.76 15.11
C LEU A 136 -8.00 -10.14 14.50
N ASN A 137 -8.50 -11.07 15.31
CA ASN A 137 -8.85 -12.42 14.86
C ASN A 137 -10.09 -12.48 13.95
N GLU A 138 -10.86 -11.39 13.82
CA GLU A 138 -12.07 -11.35 12.96
C GLU A 138 -11.75 -11.20 11.47
N PHE A 139 -10.47 -11.12 11.10
CA PHE A 139 -10.01 -10.84 9.73
C PHE A 139 -9.22 -12.00 9.10
N HIS A 140 -9.26 -13.19 9.70
CA HIS A 140 -8.65 -14.43 9.20
C HIS A 140 -9.60 -15.22 8.29
#